data_AF-A0A2R7T416-F1
#
_entry.id   AF-A0A2R7T416-F1
#
_cell.length_a   1.000
_cell.length_b   1.000
_cell.length_c   1.000
_cell.angle_alpha   90.00
_cell.angle_beta   90.00
_cell.angle_gamma   90.00
#
_symmetry.space_group_name_H-M   'P 1'
#
loop_
_entity.id
_entity.type
_entity.pdbx_description
1 polymer ?
#
loop_
_entity_poly.entity_id
_entity_poly.type
_entity_poly.pdbx_seq_one_letter_code
_entity_poly.pdbx_strand_id
1 'polypeptide(L)'
;AFYTVPPAPSPVLVLSGGADPATPPRHGERVAQALAVGHPERVQHVVVPQAGHGVMGVGCMRDVLFRFIDAKTDAQALPQDAACATRIPRPPAFKPVQAEAQP
;
A
#
# COMPACT_ATOMS: atom_id res chain seq x y z
N ALA A 1 -22.82 12.31 -11.27
CA ALA A 1 -21.83 12.46 -10.19
C ALA A 1 -20.42 12.07 -10.68
N PHE A 2 -19.91 12.73 -11.72
CA PHE A 2 -18.62 12.36 -12.35
C PHE A 2 -17.40 12.85 -11.53
N TYR A 3 -17.61 13.76 -10.59
CA TYR A 3 -16.56 14.44 -9.80
C TYR A 3 -16.48 13.97 -8.34
N THR A 4 -17.18 12.90 -7.97
CA THR A 4 -17.24 12.40 -6.59
C THR A 4 -16.94 10.92 -6.56
N VAL A 5 -16.13 10.49 -5.60
CA VAL A 5 -15.90 9.08 -5.31
C VAL A 5 -17.03 8.60 -4.40
N PRO A 6 -17.87 7.62 -4.82
CA PRO A 6 -18.91 7.07 -3.95
C PRO A 6 -18.29 6.17 -2.86
N PRO A 7 -19.02 5.91 -1.76
CA PRO A 7 -18.61 4.90 -0.79
C PRO A 7 -18.38 3.53 -1.45
N ALA A 8 -17.42 2.77 -0.92
CA ALA A 8 -17.12 1.44 -1.44
C ALA A 8 -18.19 0.41 -1.05
N PRO A 9 -18.68 -0.42 -2.00
CA PRO A 9 -19.62 -1.50 -1.70
C PRO A 9 -18.94 -2.75 -1.13
N SER A 10 -17.60 -2.79 -1.09
CA SER A 10 -16.79 -3.95 -0.69
C SER A 10 -15.50 -3.49 0.02
N PRO A 11 -14.77 -4.39 0.70
CA PRO A 11 -13.50 -4.06 1.34
C PRO A 11 -12.47 -3.45 0.39
N VAL A 12 -11.72 -2.45 0.85
CA VAL A 12 -10.68 -1.75 0.11
C VAL A 12 -9.39 -1.68 0.92
N LEU A 13 -8.35 -2.33 0.40
CA LEU A 13 -6.99 -2.15 0.89
C LEU A 13 -6.28 -1.08 0.04
N VAL A 14 -6.10 0.11 0.59
CA VAL A 14 -5.34 1.20 -0.05
C VAL A 14 -3.88 1.09 0.38
N LEU A 15 -2.96 1.08 -0.59
CA LEU A 15 -1.54 0.94 -0.33
C LEU A 15 -0.77 2.15 -0.87
N SER A 16 0.10 2.75 -0.05
CA SER A 16 0.92 3.90 -0.44
C SER A 16 2.39 3.73 -0.07
N GLY A 17 3.29 4.19 -0.93
CA GLY A 17 4.70 4.38 -0.58
C GLY A 17 4.91 5.72 0.10
N GLY A 18 5.53 5.74 1.28
CA GLY A 18 5.77 6.97 2.03
C GLY A 18 6.75 7.94 1.34
N ALA A 19 7.67 7.39 0.54
CA ALA A 19 8.64 8.14 -0.24
C ALA A 19 8.25 8.26 -1.73
N ASP A 20 6.99 7.96 -2.09
CA ASP A 20 6.50 8.04 -3.47
C ASP A 20 6.28 9.50 -3.90
N PRO A 21 7.05 10.02 -4.88
CA PRO A 21 6.89 11.38 -5.37
C PRO A 21 5.72 11.54 -6.35
N ALA A 22 5.26 10.45 -6.99
CA ALA A 22 4.24 10.46 -8.03
C ALA A 22 2.84 10.30 -7.44
N THR A 23 2.65 9.32 -6.54
CA THR A 23 1.38 9.10 -5.82
C THR A 23 1.58 9.08 -4.30
N PRO A 24 1.90 10.22 -3.68
CA PRO A 24 2.18 10.30 -2.26
C PRO A 24 0.99 9.90 -1.37
N PRO A 25 1.23 9.49 -0.11
CA PRO A 25 0.19 8.95 0.78
C PRO A 25 -1.02 9.85 0.99
N ARG A 26 -0.86 11.17 0.89
CA ARG A 26 -1.99 12.13 0.97
C ARG A 26 -3.10 11.87 -0.06
N HIS A 27 -2.76 11.28 -1.21
CA HIS A 27 -3.76 10.92 -2.23
C HIS A 27 -4.51 9.65 -1.84
N GLY A 28 -3.79 8.63 -1.35
CA GLY A 28 -4.38 7.42 -0.77
C GLY A 28 -5.30 7.75 0.40
N GLU A 29 -4.88 8.65 1.29
CA GLU A 29 -5.66 9.09 2.45
C GLU A 29 -6.99 9.74 2.02
N ARG A 30 -6.94 10.68 1.07
CA ARG A 30 -8.15 11.34 0.55
C ARG A 30 -9.13 10.36 -0.08
N VAL A 31 -8.62 9.40 -0.86
CA VAL A 31 -9.46 8.38 -1.50
C VAL A 31 -10.02 7.40 -0.47
N ALA A 32 -9.22 6.98 0.52
CA ALA A 32 -9.65 6.12 1.60
C ALA A 32 -10.82 6.74 2.39
N GLN A 33 -10.71 8.02 2.75
CA GLN A 33 -11.78 8.76 3.42
C GLN A 33 -13.07 8.82 2.61
N ALA A 34 -12.98 9.05 1.30
CA ALA A 34 -14.16 9.09 0.44
C ALA A 34 -14.82 7.71 0.29
N LEU A 35 -14.03 6.64 0.15
CA LEU A 35 -14.52 5.27 0.05
C LEU A 35 -15.11 4.75 1.37
N ALA A 36 -14.62 5.25 2.51
CA ALA A 36 -15.02 4.84 3.85
C ALA A 36 -16.34 5.46 4.35
N VAL A 37 -16.96 6.38 3.60
CA VAL A 37 -18.18 7.09 4.04
C VAL A 37 -19.29 6.08 4.41
N GLY A 38 -19.72 6.13 5.67
CA GLY A 38 -20.75 5.23 6.22
C GLY A 38 -20.25 3.85 6.66
N HIS A 39 -19.05 3.45 6.24
CA HIS A 39 -18.46 2.13 6.50
C HIS A 39 -16.94 2.21 6.71
N PRO A 40 -16.45 2.86 7.78
CA PRO A 40 -15.03 3.02 8.03
C PRO A 40 -14.26 1.69 8.14
N GLU A 41 -14.92 0.64 8.60
CA GLU A 41 -14.36 -0.72 8.72
C GLU A 41 -14.02 -1.37 7.37
N ARG A 42 -14.61 -0.89 6.27
CA ARG A 42 -14.37 -1.44 4.92
C ARG A 42 -13.12 -0.91 4.25
N VAL A 43 -12.41 0.05 4.85
CA VAL A 43 -11.24 0.64 4.20
C VAL A 43 -10.06 0.62 5.15
N GLN A 44 -8.96 0.04 4.69
CA GLN A 44 -7.68 0.09 5.40
C GLN A 44 -6.64 0.75 4.50
N HIS A 45 -6.04 1.84 4.97
CA HIS A 45 -4.92 2.49 4.31
C HIS A 45 -3.60 2.08 4.98
N VAL A 46 -2.73 1.40 4.23
CA VAL A 46 -1.40 0.99 4.68
C VAL A 46 -0.34 1.81 3.96
N VAL A 47 0.55 2.41 4.74
CA VAL A 47 1.71 3.15 4.22
C VAL A 47 2.98 2.35 4.50
N VAL A 48 3.81 2.15 3.47
CA VAL A 48 5.17 1.63 3.61
C VAL A 48 6.13 2.84 3.62
N PRO A 49 6.62 3.31 4.77
CA PRO A 49 7.23 4.65 4.88
C PRO A 49 8.43 4.86 3.96
N GLN A 50 9.24 3.82 3.74
CA GLN A 50 10.50 3.90 3.00
C GLN A 50 10.39 3.45 1.54
N ALA A 51 9.20 3.09 1.06
CA ALA A 51 8.97 2.68 -0.33
C ALA A 51 8.50 3.85 -1.20
N GLY A 52 8.83 3.77 -2.49
CA GLY A 52 8.25 4.61 -3.54
C GLY A 52 6.97 4.01 -4.12
N HIS A 53 6.69 4.28 -5.39
CA HIS A 53 5.54 3.72 -6.10
C HIS A 53 5.61 2.18 -6.20
N GLY A 54 4.45 1.53 -6.28
CA GLY A 54 4.36 0.09 -6.53
C GLY A 54 4.63 -0.81 -5.30
N VAL A 55 3.99 -0.53 -4.18
CA VAL A 55 4.24 -1.22 -2.89
C VAL A 55 3.76 -2.68 -2.82
N MET A 56 2.91 -3.13 -3.75
CA MET A 56 2.37 -4.51 -3.75
C MET A 56 3.45 -5.60 -3.81
N GLY A 57 4.56 -5.33 -4.49
CA GLY A 57 5.67 -6.28 -4.64
C GLY A 57 6.72 -6.21 -3.54
N VAL A 58 6.57 -5.33 -2.55
CA VAL A 58 7.65 -5.00 -1.60
C VAL A 58 7.58 -5.89 -0.36
N GLY A 59 8.54 -6.82 -0.25
CA GLY A 59 8.75 -7.63 0.95
C GLY A 59 7.47 -8.33 1.41
N CYS A 60 7.11 -8.12 2.67
CA CYS A 60 5.93 -8.72 3.31
C CYS A 60 4.59 -8.20 2.76
N MET A 61 4.56 -7.07 2.02
CA MET A 61 3.31 -6.53 1.51
C MET A 61 2.64 -7.45 0.51
N ARG A 62 3.42 -8.33 -0.14
CA ARG A 62 2.89 -9.37 -1.00
C ARG A 62 2.00 -10.35 -0.24
N ASP A 63 2.39 -10.75 0.98
CA ASP A 63 1.59 -11.66 1.82
C ASP A 63 0.34 -10.96 2.37
N VAL A 64 0.42 -9.65 2.66
CA VAL A 64 -0.74 -8.82 3.02
C VAL A 64 -1.74 -8.78 1.86
N LEU A 65 -1.26 -8.53 0.64
CA LEU A 65 -2.09 -8.49 -0.56
C LEU A 65 -2.80 -9.83 -0.81
N PHE A 66 -2.07 -10.94 -0.74
CA PHE A 66 -2.66 -12.26 -0.96
C PHE A 66 -3.71 -12.60 0.10
N ARG A 67 -3.46 -12.34 1.38
CA ARG A 67 -4.48 -12.55 2.42
C ARG A 67 -5.74 -11.71 2.21
N PHE A 68 -5.59 -10.47 1.73
CA PHE A 68 -6.73 -9.62 1.39
C PHE A 68 -7.54 -10.19 0.21
N ILE A 69 -6.88 -10.58 -0.89
CA ILE A 69 -7.55 -11.08 -2.10
C ILE A 69 -8.15 -12.48 -1.89
N ASP A 70 -7.47 -13.35 -1.15
CA ASP A 70 -7.90 -14.75 -0.96
C ASP A 70 -9.02 -14.91 0.09
N ALA A 71 -9.29 -13.85 0.86
CA ALA A 71 -10.33 -13.82 1.88
C ALA A 71 -11.68 -14.28 1.33
N LYS A 72 -12.38 -15.15 2.07
CA LYS A 72 -13.67 -15.71 1.64
C LYS A 72 -14.85 -14.83 2.03
N THR A 73 -14.63 -13.90 2.96
CA THR A 73 -15.64 -12.95 3.43
C THR A 73 -15.02 -11.58 3.63
N ASP A 74 -15.85 -10.55 3.60
CA ASP A 74 -15.41 -9.16 3.83
C ASP A 74 -14.74 -8.98 5.20
N ALA A 75 -15.26 -9.67 6.22
CA ALA A 75 -14.71 -9.64 7.57
C ALA A 75 -13.34 -10.34 7.69
N GLN A 76 -12.99 -11.23 6.76
CA GLN A 76 -11.65 -11.80 6.66
C GLN A 76 -10.71 -10.94 5.82
N ALA A 77 -11.26 -10.14 4.91
CA ALA A 77 -10.49 -9.28 4.03
C ALA A 77 -9.90 -8.09 4.79
N LEU A 78 -10.60 -7.53 5.78
CA LEU A 78 -10.10 -6.42 6.59
C LEU A 78 -10.50 -6.52 8.07
N PRO A 79 -9.65 -6.02 9.00
CA PRO A 79 -8.32 -5.46 8.76
C PRO A 79 -7.25 -6.53 8.55
N GLN A 80 -6.26 -6.24 7.70
CA GLN A 80 -5.05 -7.06 7.57
C GLN A 80 -3.97 -6.62 8.55
N ASP A 81 -3.26 -7.57 9.15
CA ASP A 81 -2.02 -7.27 9.88
C ASP A 81 -0.93 -6.88 8.88
N ALA A 82 -0.59 -5.60 8.84
CA ALA A 82 0.46 -5.02 8.00
C ALA A 82 1.59 -4.38 8.82
N ALA A 83 1.80 -4.80 10.09
CA ALA A 83 2.82 -4.21 10.96
C ALA A 83 4.24 -4.26 10.36
N CYS A 84 4.48 -5.26 9.51
CA CYS A 84 5.73 -5.43 8.78
C CYS A 84 6.07 -4.26 7.83
N ALA A 85 5.07 -3.51 7.34
CA ALA A 85 5.25 -2.35 6.46
C ALA A 85 6.16 -1.28 7.07
N THR A 86 6.13 -1.14 8.40
CA THR A 86 6.90 -0.14 9.16
C THR A 86 8.39 -0.48 9.27
N ARG A 87 8.75 -1.74 9.04
CA ARG A 87 10.12 -2.26 9.21
C ARG A 87 10.87 -2.41 7.88
N ILE A 88 10.23 -2.12 6.75
CA ILE A 88 10.87 -2.18 5.44
C ILE A 88 11.88 -1.03 5.34
N PRO A 89 13.19 -1.32 5.15
CA PRO A 89 14.21 -0.29 5.06
C PRO A 89 14.14 0.42 3.69
N ARG A 90 14.70 1.63 3.63
CA ARG A 90 14.88 2.35 2.37
C ARG A 90 15.86 1.59 1.49
N PRO A 91 15.58 1.40 0.19
CA PRO A 91 16.57 0.88 -0.74
C PRO A 91 17.83 1.77 -0.71
N PRO A 92 19.04 1.19 -0.76
CA PRO A 92 20.25 1.98 -0.92
C PRO A 92 20.21 2.73 -2.26
N ALA A 93 21.03 3.77 -2.37
CA ALA A 93 21.26 4.41 -3.66
C ALA A 93 21.68 3.35 -4.70
N PHE A 94 21.12 3.45 -5.91
CA PHE A 94 21.51 2.58 -7.00
C PHE A 94 23.02 2.69 -7.23
N LYS A 95 23.71 1.56 -7.18
CA LYS A 95 25.11 1.46 -7.57
C LYS A 95 25.16 0.73 -8.91
N PRO A 96 25.65 1.36 -9.98
CA PRO A 96 25.87 0.64 -11.24
C PRO A 96 26.87 -0.49 -11.00
N VAL A 97 26.77 -1.54 -11.82
CA VAL A 97 27.76 -2.62 -11.83
C VAL A 97 29.13 -1.99 -12.09
N GLN A 98 30.05 -2.15 -11.13
CA GLN A 98 31.42 -1.71 -11.29
C GLN A 98 32.18 -2.82 -12.02
N ALA A 99 32.95 -2.47 -13.05
CA ALA A 99 33.93 -3.42 -13.58
C ALA A 99 34.95 -3.69 -12.46
N GLU A 100 35.31 -4.95 -12.22
CA GLU A 100 36.45 -5.27 -11.35
C GLU A 100 37.66 -4.48 -11.84
N ALA A 101 38.28 -3.72 -10.93
CA ALA A 101 39.57 -3.13 -11.22
C ALA A 101 40.54 -4.29 -11.42
N GLN A 102 40.98 -4.51 -12.66
CA GLN A 102 42.06 -5.46 -12.94
C GLN A 102 43.30 -4.98 -12.19
N PRO A 103 44.01 -5.90 -11.49
CA PRO A 103 45.19 -5.56 -10.70
C PRO A 103 46.33 -4.98 -11.55
#